data_AF-A0A2C9EKJ8-F1
#
_entry.id   AF-A0A2C9EKJ8-F1
#
_cell.length_a   1.000
_cell.length_b   1.000
_cell.length_c   1.000
_cell.angle_alpha   90.00
_cell.angle_beta   90.00
_cell.angle_gamma   90.00
#
_symmetry.space_group_name_H-M   'P 1'
#
loop_
_entity.id
_entity.type
_entity.pdbx_description
1 polymer ?
#
loop_
_entity_poly.entity_id
_entity_poly.type
_entity_poly.pdbx_seq_one_letter_code
_entity_poly.pdbx_strand_id
1 'polypeptide(L)'
;MNSFAEKLVAGATAPSASVELPLGDKVRCVLVHEFLSASECEALIEATEQCGFASAGSDYPSSYRDNDRIVADDPALAGRLFERLKHCALRMPRLGTVIDEDGWRPVGINERLRFCRYRPGTQFRAHQDGVHHRQHQQSRLTFMIYLNDDAFSGGETVFFEGRSAAMSNRDSTLRLRPRKGSLIVFDHTLWHAGALVDAGQKYVMRSDLMYEPQQSLHVDGPFQPGHRGYVWALADLGDRGLASAGRDATIRLWDREGRCLGQLDGHTQSILGLVDVAPGELVSHSRDRTVRHWSLATGKSRLVGTSDSAVLSSAKLGAGRFVTGAADGRVTVWNLATGATDRRQAHACWVWAIAPTAKGGFATASEDGTVRLWQPEERDCVQVLDLGRPLRTLASWIDANGSVTLAVGDLDGAVHLLATEPMLALLDCLAAHDGPVRRVRFEARHMLLTCGEDGFVKRWNLPSRQGVSIGSHDNFATDVLPTRSGGWISCGYDGRILVHGDKG
;
A
#
# COMPACT_ATOMS: atom_id res chain seq x y z
N MET A 1 -8.53 24.13 8.78
CA MET A 1 -9.86 23.97 8.18
C MET A 1 -10.86 24.03 9.33
N ASN A 2 -11.97 24.76 9.22
CA ASN A 2 -12.99 24.73 10.27
C ASN A 2 -13.58 23.32 10.35
N SER A 3 -13.99 22.90 11.55
CA SER A 3 -14.58 21.58 11.74
C SER A 3 -15.90 21.47 10.98
N PHE A 4 -16.10 20.34 10.30
CA PHE A 4 -17.38 19.97 9.67
C PHE A 4 -18.41 19.51 10.72
N ALA A 5 -18.02 19.36 11.99
CA ALA A 5 -18.92 18.96 13.07
C ALA A 5 -20.12 19.90 13.23
N GLU A 6 -19.96 21.19 12.92
CA GLU A 6 -21.02 22.21 12.97
C GLU A 6 -22.16 21.92 11.97
N LYS A 7 -21.91 21.09 10.95
CA LYS A 7 -22.92 20.67 9.97
C LYS A 7 -23.83 19.56 10.48
N LEU A 8 -23.49 18.94 11.61
CA LEU A 8 -24.31 17.93 12.27
C LEU A 8 -25.12 18.57 13.40
N VAL A 9 -26.38 18.14 13.54
CA VAL A 9 -27.23 18.57 14.65
C VAL A 9 -26.67 18.03 15.96
N ALA A 10 -26.35 18.92 16.90
CA ALA A 10 -25.77 18.57 18.19
C ALA A 10 -26.77 17.72 19.02
N GLY A 11 -26.31 16.60 19.56
CA GLY A 11 -27.15 15.71 20.38
C GLY A 11 -28.23 14.95 19.60
N ALA A 12 -28.27 15.05 18.26
CA ALA A 12 -29.20 14.26 17.46
C ALA A 12 -28.88 12.76 17.57
N THR A 13 -29.81 12.04 18.17
CA THR A 13 -29.89 10.60 18.10
C THR A 13 -30.48 10.22 16.73
N ALA A 14 -30.21 9.01 16.25
CA ALA A 14 -30.90 8.44 15.08
C ALA A 14 -31.96 7.43 15.55
N PRO A 15 -33.02 7.85 16.26
CA PRO A 15 -33.93 6.92 16.93
C PRO A 15 -34.79 6.10 15.95
N SER A 16 -34.98 6.57 14.71
CA SER A 16 -35.66 5.83 13.63
C SER A 16 -34.75 4.87 12.85
N ALA A 17 -33.43 4.92 13.06
CA ALA A 17 -32.48 4.15 12.24
C ALA A 17 -32.73 2.64 12.35
N SER A 18 -33.10 2.02 11.22
CA SER A 18 -33.19 0.57 11.08
C SER A 18 -31.83 -0.02 10.75
N VAL A 19 -31.49 -1.14 11.39
CA VAL A 19 -30.25 -1.88 11.17
C VAL A 19 -30.53 -3.12 10.33
N GLU A 20 -29.73 -3.34 9.30
CA GLU A 20 -29.76 -4.52 8.44
C GLU A 20 -28.40 -5.23 8.43
N LEU A 21 -28.42 -6.57 8.37
CA LEU A 21 -27.25 -7.43 8.24
C LEU A 21 -27.25 -8.12 6.87
N PRO A 22 -26.80 -7.43 5.82
CA PRO A 22 -26.98 -7.92 4.45
C PRO A 22 -26.13 -9.15 4.11
N LEU A 23 -25.19 -9.55 4.98
CA LEU A 23 -24.37 -10.76 4.85
C LEU A 23 -24.68 -11.82 5.92
N GLY A 24 -25.84 -11.72 6.57
CA GLY A 24 -26.28 -12.62 7.65
C GLY A 24 -25.67 -12.28 9.02
N ASP A 25 -25.83 -13.20 9.98
CA ASP A 25 -25.62 -12.92 11.41
C ASP A 25 -24.15 -12.75 11.84
N LYS A 26 -23.19 -13.15 10.99
CA LYS A 26 -21.77 -12.84 11.21
C LYS A 26 -21.56 -11.39 10.80
N VAL A 27 -21.32 -10.48 11.76
CA VAL A 27 -21.13 -9.01 11.60
C VAL A 27 -19.93 -8.66 10.70
N ARG A 28 -19.96 -9.04 9.43
CA ARG A 28 -18.98 -8.70 8.41
C ARG A 28 -19.39 -7.44 7.65
N CYS A 29 -20.69 -7.14 7.62
CA CYS A 29 -21.25 -5.92 7.05
C CYS A 29 -22.56 -5.57 7.77
N VAL A 30 -22.71 -4.31 8.17
CA VAL A 30 -23.89 -3.75 8.83
C VAL A 30 -24.31 -2.50 8.07
N LEU A 31 -25.61 -2.37 7.84
CA LEU A 31 -26.20 -1.19 7.23
C LEU A 31 -27.12 -0.51 8.24
N VAL A 32 -26.89 0.78 8.47
CA VAL A 32 -27.70 1.62 9.35
C VAL A 32 -28.35 2.69 8.48
N HIS A 33 -29.65 2.58 8.28
CA HIS A 33 -30.42 3.56 7.52
C HIS A 33 -30.66 4.82 8.33
N GLU A 34 -30.79 5.96 7.65
CA GLU A 34 -31.10 7.26 8.28
C GLU A 34 -30.10 7.65 9.39
N PHE A 35 -28.83 7.29 9.22
CA PHE A 35 -27.78 7.63 10.17
C PHE A 35 -27.46 9.13 10.17
N LEU A 36 -27.47 9.76 8.98
CA LEU A 36 -27.52 11.22 8.82
C LEU A 36 -28.86 11.63 8.20
N SER A 37 -29.33 12.84 8.52
CA SER A 37 -30.47 13.42 7.81
C SER A 37 -30.06 13.90 6.42
N ALA A 38 -31.04 14.07 5.52
CA ALA A 38 -30.81 14.63 4.19
C ALA A 38 -30.14 16.02 4.25
N SER A 39 -30.58 16.88 5.17
CA SER A 39 -30.01 18.22 5.35
C SER A 39 -28.56 18.20 5.85
N GLU A 40 -28.20 17.26 6.73
CA GLU A 40 -26.81 17.09 7.18
C GLU A 40 -25.92 16.62 6.01
N CYS A 41 -26.41 15.70 5.18
CA CYS A 41 -25.70 15.26 3.98
C CYS A 41 -25.44 16.40 2.99
N GLU A 42 -26.46 17.20 2.69
CA GLU A 42 -26.35 18.37 1.81
C GLU A 42 -25.36 19.40 2.35
N ALA A 43 -25.41 19.70 3.65
CA ALA A 43 -24.51 20.63 4.30
C ALA A 43 -23.03 20.17 4.27
N LEU A 44 -22.78 18.86 4.36
CA LEU A 44 -21.44 18.28 4.21
C LEU A 44 -20.96 18.35 2.76
N ILE A 45 -21.82 18.07 1.78
CA ILE A 45 -21.47 18.20 0.36
C ILE A 45 -21.10 19.65 0.03
N GLU A 46 -21.94 20.62 0.43
CA GLU A 46 -21.68 22.04 0.17
C GLU A 46 -20.36 22.50 0.80
N ALA A 47 -20.13 22.15 2.06
CA ALA A 47 -18.91 22.54 2.78
C ALA A 47 -17.64 21.92 2.16
N THR A 48 -17.74 20.69 1.66
CA THR A 48 -16.60 20.02 1.03
C THR A 48 -16.34 20.54 -0.38
N GLU A 49 -17.36 20.86 -1.17
CA GLU A 49 -17.18 21.54 -2.46
C GLU A 49 -16.44 22.87 -2.31
N GLN A 50 -16.75 23.65 -1.28
CA GLN A 50 -16.06 24.92 -0.97
C GLN A 50 -14.58 24.75 -0.62
N CYS A 51 -14.17 23.59 -0.12
CA CYS A 51 -12.77 23.32 0.24
C CYS A 51 -11.88 22.99 -0.96
N GLY A 52 -12.46 22.64 -2.11
CA GLY A 52 -11.74 22.24 -3.31
C GLY A 52 -11.26 20.78 -3.26
N PHE A 53 -11.95 19.93 -4.01
CA PHE A 53 -11.56 18.53 -4.20
C PHE A 53 -10.27 18.40 -5.02
N ALA A 54 -9.35 17.53 -4.58
CA ALA A 54 -8.14 17.18 -5.31
C ALA A 54 -8.18 15.71 -5.77
N SER A 55 -7.52 15.41 -6.91
CA SER A 55 -7.45 14.04 -7.42
C SER A 55 -6.69 13.12 -6.45
N ALA A 56 -7.17 11.89 -6.31
CA ALA A 56 -6.46 10.78 -5.65
C ALA A 56 -5.08 10.44 -6.25
N GLY A 57 -4.87 10.79 -7.52
CA GLY A 57 -3.77 10.29 -8.36
C GLY A 57 -2.35 10.60 -7.89
N SER A 58 -2.19 11.56 -6.97
CA SER A 58 -0.89 11.89 -6.38
C SER A 58 -0.44 10.89 -5.32
N ASP A 59 -1.39 10.25 -4.62
CA ASP A 59 -1.13 9.43 -3.43
C ASP A 59 -1.43 7.94 -3.66
N TYR A 60 -2.18 7.64 -4.73
CA TYR A 60 -2.51 6.30 -5.21
C TYR A 60 -2.50 6.32 -6.74
N PRO A 61 -2.00 5.28 -7.43
CA PRO A 61 -2.08 5.25 -8.88
C PRO A 61 -3.55 5.07 -9.28
N SER A 62 -3.89 5.53 -10.48
CA SER A 62 -5.24 5.42 -11.04
C SER A 62 -5.76 3.97 -11.11
N SER A 63 -4.84 2.99 -11.18
CA SER A 63 -5.17 1.57 -11.13
C SER A 63 -5.82 1.12 -9.82
N TYR A 64 -5.63 1.84 -8.70
CA TYR A 64 -6.36 1.55 -7.45
C TYR A 64 -7.56 2.46 -7.23
N ARG A 65 -7.43 3.78 -7.43
CA ARG A 65 -8.49 4.77 -7.16
C ARG A 65 -8.37 5.96 -8.10
N ASP A 66 -9.49 6.39 -8.70
CA ASP A 66 -9.56 7.50 -9.66
C ASP A 66 -10.51 8.64 -9.22
N ASN A 67 -10.96 8.61 -7.97
CA ASN A 67 -11.87 9.61 -7.41
C ASN A 67 -11.17 10.90 -6.98
N ASP A 68 -11.93 12.00 -6.86
CA ASP A 68 -11.44 13.16 -6.12
C ASP A 68 -11.73 12.99 -4.63
N ARG A 69 -10.89 13.58 -3.78
CA ARG A 69 -11.09 13.55 -2.34
C ARG A 69 -10.63 14.81 -1.61
N ILE A 70 -11.25 15.02 -0.46
CA ILE A 70 -10.74 15.87 0.60
C ILE A 70 -10.41 14.98 1.79
N VAL A 71 -9.25 15.19 2.38
CA VAL A 71 -8.84 14.52 3.61
C VAL A 71 -8.75 15.58 4.70
N ALA A 72 -9.53 15.41 5.76
CA ALA A 72 -9.61 16.34 6.87
C ALA A 72 -9.45 15.58 8.18
N ASP A 73 -8.53 16.04 9.02
CA ASP A 73 -8.42 15.57 10.40
C ASP A 73 -9.39 16.40 11.26
N ASP A 74 -10.52 15.82 11.64
CA ASP A 74 -11.61 16.48 12.37
C ASP A 74 -12.09 15.64 13.57
N PRO A 75 -11.40 15.74 14.72
CA PRO A 75 -11.75 14.99 15.93
C PRO A 75 -13.15 15.28 16.45
N ALA A 76 -13.66 16.51 16.25
CA ALA A 76 -14.99 16.90 16.71
C ALA A 76 -16.09 16.21 15.91
N LEU A 77 -15.95 16.12 14.58
CA LEU A 77 -16.89 15.40 13.72
C LEU A 77 -16.84 13.90 14.04
N ALA A 78 -15.64 13.32 14.14
CA ALA A 78 -15.48 11.92 14.49
C ALA A 78 -16.11 11.57 15.85
N GLY A 79 -15.95 12.44 16.85
CA GLY A 79 -16.60 12.29 18.16
C GLY A 79 -18.13 12.29 18.07
N ARG A 80 -18.74 13.25 17.35
CA ARG A 80 -20.20 13.31 17.16
C ARG A 80 -20.75 12.07 16.44
N LEU A 81 -20.07 11.63 15.39
CA LEU A 81 -20.44 10.43 14.64
C LEU A 81 -20.34 9.17 15.53
N PHE A 82 -19.31 9.08 16.38
CA PHE A 82 -19.13 7.94 17.28
C PHE A 82 -20.20 7.90 18.38
N GLU A 83 -20.56 9.03 18.97
CA GLU A 83 -21.68 9.10 19.92
C GLU A 83 -23.01 8.69 19.26
N ARG A 84 -23.27 9.18 18.04
CA ARG A 84 -24.46 8.75 17.27
C ARG A 84 -24.45 7.25 16.98
N LEU A 85 -23.29 6.68 16.68
CA LEU A 85 -23.11 5.24 16.48
C LEU A 85 -23.42 4.44 17.76
N LYS A 86 -23.00 4.90 18.94
CA LYS A 86 -23.32 4.26 20.23
C LYS A 86 -24.82 4.16 20.46
N HIS A 87 -25.59 5.18 20.08
CA HIS A 87 -27.06 5.14 20.17
C HIS A 87 -27.67 4.08 19.23
N CYS A 88 -27.09 3.88 18.05
CA CYS A 88 -27.50 2.83 17.12
C CYS A 88 -27.04 1.43 17.56
N ALA A 89 -25.93 1.35 18.31
CA ALA A 89 -25.30 0.11 18.74
C ALA A 89 -26.15 -0.75 19.68
N LEU A 90 -27.16 -0.17 20.37
CA LEU A 90 -28.16 -0.94 21.12
C LEU A 90 -29.01 -1.87 20.25
N ARG A 91 -29.06 -1.62 18.92
CA ARG A 91 -29.82 -2.38 17.92
C ARG A 91 -28.94 -3.14 16.94
N MET A 92 -27.63 -2.92 16.96
CA MET A 92 -26.70 -3.75 16.21
C MET A 92 -26.53 -5.07 16.97
N PRO A 93 -26.52 -6.24 16.29
CA PRO A 93 -25.97 -7.44 16.92
C PRO A 93 -24.62 -7.04 17.46
N ARG A 94 -24.29 -7.49 18.68
CA ARG A 94 -23.05 -7.14 19.38
C ARG A 94 -21.97 -6.97 18.32
N LEU A 95 -21.47 -5.74 18.13
CA LEU A 95 -20.27 -5.50 17.32
C LEU A 95 -19.16 -6.51 17.71
N GLY A 96 -19.28 -7.04 18.93
CA GLY A 96 -18.71 -8.25 19.47
C GLY A 96 -19.25 -9.62 19.06
N THR A 97 -19.32 -9.96 17.77
CA THR A 97 -19.25 -11.39 17.36
C THR A 97 -18.32 -11.64 16.17
N VAL A 98 -17.71 -10.60 15.60
CA VAL A 98 -16.56 -10.75 14.68
C VAL A 98 -15.26 -10.22 15.30
N ILE A 99 -15.34 -9.45 16.41
CA ILE A 99 -14.18 -8.82 17.06
C ILE A 99 -14.10 -9.10 18.58
N ASP A 100 -15.15 -9.63 19.23
CA ASP A 100 -15.12 -9.98 20.67
C ASP A 100 -14.53 -11.37 20.95
N GLU A 101 -14.07 -12.12 19.94
CA GLU A 101 -13.32 -13.36 20.22
C GLU A 101 -11.92 -13.11 20.80
N ASP A 102 -11.39 -11.87 20.82
CA ASP A 102 -9.97 -11.62 21.16
C ASP A 102 -9.69 -10.43 22.09
N GLY A 103 -10.66 -9.96 22.87
CA GLY A 103 -10.42 -8.90 23.87
C GLY A 103 -10.07 -7.54 23.24
N TRP A 104 -10.89 -7.02 22.34
CA TRP A 104 -10.78 -5.64 21.81
C TRP A 104 -12.05 -4.85 22.11
N ARG A 105 -11.97 -3.52 22.25
CA ARG A 105 -13.13 -2.65 22.45
C ARG A 105 -13.14 -1.48 21.46
N PRO A 106 -14.29 -1.08 20.89
CA PRO A 106 -14.38 0.12 20.08
C PRO A 106 -14.18 1.37 20.95
N VAL A 107 -13.34 2.30 20.50
CA VAL A 107 -12.95 3.49 21.26
C VAL A 107 -13.23 4.81 20.53
N GLY A 108 -13.53 4.77 19.23
CA GLY A 108 -13.83 5.97 18.46
C GLY A 108 -13.94 5.72 16.97
N ILE A 109 -14.23 6.78 16.23
CA ILE A 109 -14.02 6.84 14.78
C ILE A 109 -12.68 7.55 14.55
N ASN A 110 -11.93 7.12 13.53
CA ASN A 110 -10.71 7.79 13.09
C ASN A 110 -11.03 9.24 12.68
N GLU A 111 -10.33 10.19 13.26
CA GLU A 111 -10.49 11.62 13.00
C GLU A 111 -10.08 12.00 11.58
N ARG A 112 -9.31 11.17 10.88
CA ARG A 112 -8.93 11.41 9.49
C ARG A 112 -10.04 10.99 8.53
N LEU A 113 -11.02 11.87 8.35
CA LEU A 113 -12.15 11.65 7.45
C LEU A 113 -11.77 11.91 6.00
N ARG A 114 -12.39 11.15 5.10
CA ARG A 114 -12.21 11.26 3.65
C ARG A 114 -13.55 11.51 3.01
N PHE A 115 -13.73 12.69 2.44
CA PHE A 115 -14.88 12.99 1.59
C PHE A 115 -14.48 12.68 0.16
N CYS A 116 -15.23 11.80 -0.49
CA CYS A 116 -14.93 11.25 -1.80
C CYS A 116 -16.01 11.71 -2.79
N ARG A 117 -15.58 12.26 -3.93
CA ARG A 117 -16.43 12.61 -5.05
C ARG A 117 -16.08 11.75 -6.25
N TYR A 118 -17.08 11.02 -6.75
CA TYR A 118 -16.98 10.19 -7.95
C TYR A 118 -17.76 10.87 -9.07
N ARG A 119 -17.10 11.04 -10.22
CA ARG A 119 -17.65 11.60 -11.47
C ARG A 119 -18.03 10.46 -12.44
N PRO A 120 -18.75 10.76 -13.54
CA PRO A 120 -19.00 9.74 -14.56
C PRO A 120 -17.69 9.12 -15.05
N GLY A 121 -17.66 7.80 -15.17
CA GLY A 121 -16.48 7.02 -15.57
C GLY A 121 -15.49 6.70 -14.44
N THR A 122 -15.69 7.21 -13.22
CA THR A 122 -14.85 6.87 -12.06
C THR A 122 -15.42 5.70 -11.27
N GLN A 123 -14.54 4.98 -10.57
CA GLN A 123 -14.88 3.83 -9.74
C GLN A 123 -13.87 3.67 -8.59
N PHE A 124 -14.08 2.67 -7.74
CA PHE A 124 -12.96 2.19 -6.93
C PHE A 124 -12.81 0.69 -7.14
N ARG A 125 -11.63 0.26 -7.58
CA ARG A 125 -11.41 -1.15 -7.92
C ARG A 125 -11.49 -2.03 -6.68
N ALA A 126 -11.71 -3.32 -6.91
CA ALA A 126 -11.77 -4.33 -5.86
C ALA A 126 -10.50 -4.32 -4.98
N HIS A 127 -10.67 -4.18 -3.66
CA HIS A 127 -9.59 -4.23 -2.68
C HIS A 127 -10.11 -4.61 -1.28
N GLN A 128 -9.18 -4.83 -0.37
CA GLN A 128 -9.41 -4.85 1.07
C GLN A 128 -8.94 -3.53 1.69
N ASP A 129 -9.57 -3.10 2.77
CA ASP A 129 -9.20 -1.86 3.44
C ASP A 129 -8.00 -2.03 4.36
N GLY A 130 -7.16 -1.00 4.40
CA GLY A 130 -5.95 -1.04 5.20
C GLY A 130 -6.18 -0.66 6.66
N VAL A 131 -5.50 -1.35 7.56
CA VAL A 131 -5.53 -1.04 9.01
C VAL A 131 -4.79 0.26 9.32
N HIS A 132 -5.50 1.24 9.89
CA HIS A 132 -4.91 2.40 10.53
C HIS A 132 -4.49 2.05 11.96
N HIS A 133 -3.29 2.49 12.35
CA HIS A 133 -2.78 2.30 13.71
C HIS A 133 -2.53 3.66 14.36
N ARG A 134 -2.91 3.78 15.63
CA ARG A 134 -2.64 4.95 16.48
C ARG A 134 -2.29 4.48 17.88
N GLN A 135 -1.03 4.65 18.28
CA GLN A 135 -0.52 4.13 19.56
C GLN A 135 -0.83 2.62 19.70
N HIS A 136 -1.55 2.20 20.73
CA HIS A 136 -2.02 0.83 20.96
C HIS A 136 -3.39 0.54 20.33
N GLN A 137 -3.98 1.52 19.63
CA GLN A 137 -5.26 1.37 18.94
C GLN A 137 -5.06 1.00 17.47
N GLN A 138 -6.02 0.29 16.90
CA GLN A 138 -6.07 0.01 15.47
C GLN A 138 -7.51 0.02 14.95
N SER A 139 -7.69 0.41 13.69
CA SER A 139 -8.98 0.27 13.03
C SER A 139 -9.25 -1.20 12.69
N ARG A 140 -10.50 -1.66 12.81
CA ARG A 140 -10.87 -3.01 12.35
C ARG A 140 -12.03 -3.03 11.37
N LEU A 141 -12.89 -2.02 11.43
CA LEU A 141 -14.06 -1.90 10.56
C LEU A 141 -14.00 -0.58 9.78
N THR A 142 -14.39 -0.64 8.53
CA THR A 142 -14.57 0.52 7.66
C THR A 142 -15.87 1.21 8.06
N PHE A 143 -15.87 2.53 8.10
CA PHE A 143 -17.03 3.36 8.40
C PHE A 143 -17.34 4.27 7.20
N MET A 144 -18.45 4.04 6.49
CA MET A 144 -18.74 4.74 5.24
C MET A 144 -20.18 5.23 5.17
N ILE A 145 -20.40 6.50 4.85
CA ILE A 145 -21.74 7.11 4.72
C ILE A 145 -21.97 7.54 3.28
N TYR A 146 -23.11 7.18 2.71
CA TYR A 146 -23.57 7.73 1.44
C TYR A 146 -24.19 9.11 1.67
N LEU A 147 -23.63 10.13 1.02
CA LEU A 147 -24.12 11.52 1.17
C LEU A 147 -25.19 11.88 0.13
N ASN A 148 -25.36 11.09 -0.93
CA ASN A 148 -26.45 11.25 -1.88
C ASN A 148 -26.85 9.91 -2.54
N ASP A 149 -27.98 9.91 -3.24
CA ASP A 149 -28.56 8.74 -3.92
C ASP A 149 -29.43 9.08 -5.16
N ASP A 150 -29.74 10.35 -5.38
CA ASP A 150 -30.68 10.86 -6.38
C ASP A 150 -30.00 11.58 -7.56
N ALA A 151 -28.76 12.04 -7.38
CA ALA A 151 -28.02 12.83 -8.36
C ALA A 151 -27.02 12.03 -9.20
N PHE A 152 -27.13 10.70 -9.25
CA PHE A 152 -26.28 9.84 -10.08
C PHE A 152 -26.94 8.48 -10.40
N SER A 153 -26.38 7.76 -11.37
CA SER A 153 -26.68 6.36 -11.66
C SER A 153 -25.42 5.50 -11.64
N GLY A 154 -25.59 4.20 -11.38
CA GLY A 154 -24.49 3.28 -11.11
C GLY A 154 -23.92 3.48 -9.69
N GLY A 155 -22.63 3.22 -9.51
CA GLY A 155 -21.94 3.54 -8.27
C GLY A 155 -22.32 2.68 -7.06
N GLU A 156 -22.82 1.46 -7.22
CA GLU A 156 -23.08 0.56 -6.09
C GLU A 156 -21.79 0.17 -5.35
N THR A 157 -21.92 -0.17 -4.06
CA THR A 157 -20.84 -0.84 -3.33
C THR A 157 -21.04 -2.35 -3.46
N VAL A 158 -20.04 -3.04 -3.97
CA VAL A 158 -20.07 -4.47 -4.30
C VAL A 158 -19.12 -5.21 -3.36
N PHE A 159 -19.56 -6.32 -2.80
CA PHE A 159 -18.76 -7.21 -1.96
C PHE A 159 -18.58 -8.58 -2.61
N PHE A 160 -17.46 -9.22 -2.31
CA PHE A 160 -17.06 -10.50 -2.88
C PHE A 160 -16.63 -11.48 -1.78
N GLU A 161 -16.86 -12.77 -2.02
CA GLU A 161 -16.50 -13.83 -1.06
C GLU A 161 -14.98 -14.02 -0.95
N GLY A 162 -14.25 -13.64 -1.98
CA GLY A 162 -12.79 -13.67 -2.01
C GLY A 162 -12.22 -12.98 -3.24
N ARG A 163 -10.89 -13.01 -3.32
CA ARG A 163 -10.13 -12.27 -4.34
C ARG A 163 -10.47 -12.68 -5.78
N SER A 164 -10.60 -13.98 -6.05
CA SER A 164 -10.88 -14.46 -7.41
C SER A 164 -12.21 -13.91 -7.96
N ALA A 165 -13.26 -13.93 -7.15
CA ALA A 165 -14.55 -13.28 -7.47
C ALA A 165 -14.39 -11.77 -7.63
N ALA A 166 -13.60 -11.13 -6.76
CA ALA A 166 -13.36 -9.69 -6.79
C ALA A 166 -12.59 -9.22 -8.05
N MET A 167 -11.57 -9.97 -8.48
CA MET A 167 -10.76 -9.64 -9.66
C MET A 167 -11.51 -9.92 -10.97
N SER A 168 -12.30 -10.98 -11.02
CA SER A 168 -13.16 -11.28 -12.17
C SER A 168 -14.40 -10.39 -12.24
N ASN A 169 -14.73 -9.70 -11.15
CA ASN A 169 -15.98 -8.97 -10.94
C ASN A 169 -17.22 -9.84 -11.24
N ARG A 170 -17.11 -11.14 -10.97
CA ARG A 170 -18.19 -12.12 -11.07
C ARG A 170 -18.56 -12.60 -9.68
N ASP A 171 -19.78 -13.15 -9.56
CA ASP A 171 -20.22 -13.84 -8.35
C ASP A 171 -20.14 -12.96 -7.08
N SER A 172 -20.58 -11.70 -7.18
CA SER A 172 -20.65 -10.79 -6.05
C SER A 172 -21.58 -11.34 -4.97
N THR A 173 -21.13 -11.35 -3.72
CA THR A 173 -21.91 -11.81 -2.57
C THR A 173 -23.01 -10.81 -2.20
N LEU A 174 -22.76 -9.51 -2.40
CA LEU A 174 -23.70 -8.46 -2.09
C LEU A 174 -23.46 -7.22 -2.97
N ARG A 175 -24.54 -6.58 -3.39
CA ARG A 175 -24.50 -5.29 -4.10
C ARG A 175 -25.45 -4.31 -3.42
N LEU A 176 -24.89 -3.27 -2.81
CA LEU A 176 -25.62 -2.25 -2.10
C LEU A 176 -25.76 -1.00 -2.95
N ARG A 177 -27.02 -0.65 -3.25
CA ARG A 177 -27.35 0.64 -3.83
C ARG A 177 -27.19 1.73 -2.77
N PRO A 178 -26.49 2.84 -3.09
CA PRO A 178 -26.39 3.97 -2.18
C PRO A 178 -27.77 4.50 -1.81
N ARG A 179 -27.95 4.79 -0.53
CA ARG A 179 -29.14 5.49 -0.01
C ARG A 179 -28.66 6.62 0.88
N LYS A 180 -29.07 7.85 0.58
CA LYS A 180 -28.64 9.08 1.24
C LYS A 180 -28.82 8.95 2.75
N GLY A 181 -27.80 9.36 3.50
CA GLY A 181 -27.77 9.28 4.95
C GLY A 181 -27.55 7.88 5.53
N SER A 182 -27.48 6.83 4.72
CA SER A 182 -27.20 5.47 5.22
C SER A 182 -25.71 5.28 5.50
N LEU A 183 -25.41 4.71 6.67
CA LEU A 183 -24.08 4.28 7.08
C LEU A 183 -23.91 2.79 6.79
N ILE A 184 -22.80 2.41 6.18
CA ILE A 184 -22.34 1.03 6.09
C ILE A 184 -21.06 0.87 6.92
N VAL A 185 -21.04 -0.18 7.75
CA VAL A 185 -19.89 -0.59 8.56
C VAL A 185 -19.51 -2.01 8.19
N PHE A 186 -18.27 -2.27 7.80
CA PHE A 186 -17.87 -3.60 7.34
C PHE A 186 -16.42 -3.94 7.67
N ASP A 187 -16.11 -5.23 7.72
CA ASP A 187 -14.78 -5.74 8.08
C ASP A 187 -13.74 -5.40 6.99
N HIS A 188 -12.56 -4.92 7.41
CA HIS A 188 -11.46 -4.56 6.50
C HIS A 188 -11.03 -5.69 5.57
N THR A 189 -11.23 -6.95 5.99
CA THR A 189 -10.90 -8.15 5.23
C THR A 189 -11.91 -8.48 4.14
N LEU A 190 -13.07 -7.82 4.09
CA LEU A 190 -14.01 -8.01 2.98
C LEU A 190 -13.47 -7.37 1.71
N TRP A 191 -13.38 -8.19 0.65
CA TRP A 191 -13.14 -7.71 -0.70
C TRP A 191 -14.33 -6.89 -1.16
N HIS A 192 -14.07 -5.63 -1.54
CA HIS A 192 -15.11 -4.71 -1.97
C HIS A 192 -14.66 -3.78 -3.10
N ALA A 193 -15.61 -3.36 -3.93
CA ALA A 193 -15.43 -2.44 -5.05
C ALA A 193 -16.58 -1.43 -5.10
N GLY A 194 -16.36 -0.32 -5.79
CA GLY A 194 -17.39 0.64 -6.17
C GLY A 194 -17.63 0.49 -7.64
N ALA A 195 -18.86 0.19 -8.03
CA ALA A 195 -19.23 0.12 -9.43
C ALA A 195 -19.00 1.48 -10.12
N LEU A 196 -18.90 1.44 -11.44
CA LEU A 196 -18.78 2.62 -12.27
C LEU A 196 -19.93 3.59 -12.00
N VAL A 197 -19.61 4.87 -11.87
CA VAL A 197 -20.64 5.92 -11.91
C VAL A 197 -20.93 6.23 -13.39
N ASP A 198 -22.15 5.98 -13.83
CA ASP A 198 -22.53 6.13 -15.24
C ASP A 198 -22.85 7.58 -15.60
N ALA A 199 -23.55 8.27 -14.70
CA ALA A 199 -23.96 9.66 -14.86
C ALA A 199 -24.06 10.36 -13.50
N GLY A 200 -23.95 11.69 -13.50
CA GLY A 200 -24.06 12.50 -12.28
C GLY A 200 -22.85 12.41 -11.36
N GLN A 201 -23.01 12.80 -10.09
CA GLN A 201 -21.93 12.81 -9.10
C GLN A 201 -22.33 12.08 -7.84
N LYS A 202 -21.48 11.15 -7.39
CA LYS A 202 -21.67 10.40 -6.14
C LYS A 202 -20.75 10.94 -5.05
N TYR A 203 -21.30 11.17 -3.87
CA TYR A 203 -20.60 11.65 -2.69
C TYR A 203 -20.63 10.62 -1.56
N VAL A 204 -19.47 10.37 -0.97
CA VAL A 204 -19.31 9.41 0.14
C VAL A 204 -18.35 9.98 1.17
N MET A 205 -18.69 9.85 2.46
CA MET A 205 -17.74 10.09 3.56
C MET A 205 -17.21 8.75 4.06
N ARG A 206 -15.89 8.62 4.21
CA ARG A 206 -15.23 7.43 4.75
C ARG A 206 -14.36 7.77 5.95
N SER A 207 -14.36 6.89 6.93
CA SER A 207 -13.43 6.80 8.03
C SER A 207 -13.31 5.32 8.46
N ASP A 208 -12.71 5.06 9.61
CA ASP A 208 -12.47 3.74 10.15
C ASP A 208 -12.90 3.72 11.64
N LEU A 209 -13.49 2.62 12.10
CA LEU A 209 -13.81 2.43 13.51
C LEU A 209 -12.58 1.90 14.24
N MET A 210 -12.15 2.65 15.26
CA MET A 210 -10.94 2.41 16.06
C MET A 210 -11.24 1.50 17.25
N TYR A 211 -10.32 0.57 17.49
CA TYR A 211 -10.38 -0.40 18.57
C TYR A 211 -9.11 -0.36 19.41
N GLU A 212 -9.25 -0.75 20.67
CA GLU A 212 -8.16 -0.86 21.63
C GLU A 212 -8.17 -2.26 22.25
N PRO A 213 -7.02 -2.91 22.46
CA PRO A 213 -6.98 -4.22 23.10
C PRO A 213 -7.25 -4.06 24.59
N GLN A 214 -8.09 -4.94 25.13
CA GLN A 214 -8.46 -5.00 26.54
C GLN A 214 -7.35 -5.63 27.40
N GLN A 215 -6.42 -6.38 26.78
CA GLN A 215 -5.18 -6.88 27.40
C GLN A 215 -4.01 -6.69 26.44
N SER A 216 -2.79 -6.52 26.96
CA SER A 216 -1.59 -6.46 26.12
C SER A 216 -1.36 -7.81 25.45
N LEU A 217 -1.65 -7.90 24.15
CA LEU A 217 -1.30 -9.05 23.33
C LEU A 217 0.23 -9.06 23.16
N HIS A 218 0.92 -9.80 24.03
CA HIS A 218 2.35 -10.07 23.85
C HIS A 218 2.46 -11.22 22.85
N VAL A 219 3.06 -10.96 21.69
CA VAL A 219 3.37 -12.00 20.71
C VAL A 219 4.84 -12.33 20.88
N ASP A 220 5.12 -13.52 21.38
CA ASP A 220 6.48 -14.05 21.44
C ASP A 220 6.87 -14.61 20.07
N GLY A 221 8.11 -14.36 19.64
CA GLY A 221 8.64 -14.89 18.39
C GLY A 221 9.69 -13.98 17.73
N PRO A 222 10.34 -14.47 16.65
CA PRO A 222 11.22 -13.64 15.85
C PRO A 222 10.43 -12.48 15.22
N PHE A 223 11.10 -11.37 15.02
CA PHE A 223 10.57 -10.13 14.48
C PHE A 223 9.49 -9.48 15.35
N GLN A 224 9.61 -9.61 16.67
CA GLN A 224 8.73 -8.97 17.64
C GLN A 224 9.47 -7.91 18.49
N PRO A 225 8.80 -6.79 18.86
CA PRO A 225 7.48 -6.37 18.37
C PRO A 225 7.53 -6.00 16.88
N GLY A 226 6.59 -6.50 16.08
CA GLY A 226 6.52 -6.27 14.64
C GLY A 226 6.14 -4.82 14.26
N HIS A 227 6.09 -4.55 12.95
CA HIS A 227 5.59 -3.27 12.45
C HIS A 227 4.08 -3.12 12.67
N ARG A 228 3.61 -1.89 12.85
CA ARG A 228 2.17 -1.60 12.91
C ARG A 228 1.62 -1.43 11.49
N GLY A 229 1.02 -2.49 10.98
CA GLY A 229 0.51 -2.57 9.61
C GLY A 229 1.62 -2.95 8.64
N TYR A 230 1.48 -2.54 7.38
CA TYR A 230 2.26 -3.12 6.28
C TYR A 230 3.75 -3.00 6.48
N VAL A 231 4.49 -4.08 6.25
CA VAL A 231 5.93 -4.01 6.01
C VAL A 231 6.13 -3.85 4.50
N TRP A 232 6.85 -2.82 4.09
CA TRP A 232 7.00 -2.48 2.67
C TRP A 232 8.30 -2.99 2.07
N ALA A 233 9.38 -3.00 2.86
CA ALA A 233 10.70 -3.30 2.35
C ALA A 233 11.58 -3.94 3.41
N LEU A 234 12.46 -4.80 2.92
CA LEU A 234 13.54 -5.42 3.67
C LEU A 234 14.89 -5.03 3.05
N ALA A 235 15.90 -4.85 3.90
CA ALA A 235 17.28 -4.66 3.48
C ALA A 235 18.21 -5.59 4.26
N ASP A 236 18.95 -6.43 3.52
CA ASP A 236 20.04 -7.21 4.09
C ASP A 236 21.21 -6.27 4.44
N LEU A 237 21.60 -6.22 5.71
CA LEU A 237 22.68 -5.38 6.21
C LEU A 237 24.01 -6.16 6.33
N GLY A 238 24.09 -7.36 5.77
CA GLY A 238 25.25 -8.24 5.92
C GLY A 238 25.38 -8.72 7.37
N ASP A 239 26.59 -8.77 7.92
CA ASP A 239 26.79 -9.34 9.26
C ASP A 239 26.08 -8.55 10.39
N ARG A 240 25.57 -7.35 10.08
CA ARG A 240 24.76 -6.53 10.99
C ARG A 240 23.29 -6.96 11.10
N GLY A 241 22.84 -7.93 10.29
CA GLY A 241 21.49 -8.46 10.33
C GLY A 241 20.59 -7.89 9.22
N LEU A 242 19.39 -7.45 9.58
CA LEU A 242 18.32 -7.04 8.67
C LEU A 242 17.74 -5.68 9.10
N ALA A 243 17.35 -4.85 8.14
CA ALA A 243 16.44 -3.74 8.38
C ALA A 243 15.09 -4.00 7.71
N SER A 244 14.01 -3.60 8.38
CA SER A 244 12.66 -3.57 7.81
C SER A 244 12.06 -2.17 7.92
N ALA A 245 11.23 -1.82 6.96
CA ALA A 245 10.54 -0.53 6.92
C ALA A 245 9.05 -0.73 6.68
N GLY A 246 8.23 0.06 7.37
CA GLY A 246 6.79 -0.18 7.42
C GLY A 246 5.91 1.06 7.27
N ARG A 247 4.60 0.78 7.28
CA ARG A 247 3.52 1.76 7.23
C ARG A 247 3.56 2.71 8.44
N ASP A 248 4.07 2.22 9.56
CA ASP A 248 4.20 2.92 10.84
C ASP A 248 5.29 4.00 10.87
N ALA A 249 5.92 4.28 9.72
CA ALA A 249 6.97 5.28 9.55
C ALA A 249 8.27 4.98 10.31
N THR A 250 8.44 3.73 10.76
CA THR A 250 9.64 3.28 11.47
C THR A 250 10.52 2.39 10.60
N ILE A 251 11.81 2.41 10.88
CA ILE A 251 12.76 1.37 10.44
C ILE A 251 13.09 0.54 11.67
N ARG A 252 12.94 -0.78 11.59
CA ARG A 252 13.36 -1.71 12.65
C ARG A 252 14.62 -2.43 12.23
N LEU A 253 15.54 -2.60 13.17
CA LEU A 253 16.79 -3.32 13.01
C LEU A 253 16.68 -4.66 13.73
N TRP A 254 17.11 -5.72 13.07
CA TRP A 254 17.02 -7.08 13.56
C TRP A 254 18.36 -7.78 13.42
N ASP A 255 18.67 -8.68 14.34
CA ASP A 255 19.71 -9.67 14.08
C ASP A 255 19.20 -10.79 13.17
N ARG A 256 20.04 -11.80 12.95
CA ARG A 256 19.73 -12.91 12.05
C ARG A 256 18.71 -13.88 12.63
N GLU A 257 18.57 -13.91 13.95
CA GLU A 257 17.59 -14.71 14.68
C GLU A 257 16.24 -13.99 14.78
N GLY A 258 16.15 -12.74 14.33
CA GLY A 258 14.94 -11.93 14.35
C GLY A 258 14.73 -11.19 15.67
N ARG A 259 15.73 -11.09 16.55
CA ARG A 259 15.64 -10.25 17.76
C ARG A 259 15.75 -8.77 17.36
N CYS A 260 14.88 -7.95 17.94
CA CYS A 260 14.90 -6.50 17.71
C CYS A 260 16.17 -5.88 18.33
N LEU A 261 17.00 -5.27 17.50
CA LEU A 261 18.22 -4.55 17.92
C LEU A 261 17.94 -3.07 18.18
N GLY A 262 16.86 -2.53 17.61
CA GLY A 262 16.47 -1.15 17.77
C GLY A 262 15.53 -0.66 16.69
N GLN A 263 15.15 0.61 16.80
CA GLN A 263 14.26 1.31 15.89
C GLN A 263 14.86 2.66 15.53
N LEU A 264 14.65 3.08 14.29
CA LEU A 264 15.02 4.40 13.78
C LEU A 264 13.75 5.18 13.46
N ASP A 265 13.64 6.35 14.10
CA ASP A 265 12.50 7.26 13.99
C ASP A 265 12.89 8.55 13.25
N GLY A 266 12.00 9.03 12.39
CA GLY A 266 12.19 10.33 11.75
C GLY A 266 11.32 10.59 10.52
N HIS A 267 10.88 9.55 9.81
CA HIS A 267 9.85 9.71 8.78
C HIS A 267 8.49 9.97 9.43
N THR A 268 7.61 10.68 8.74
CA THR A 268 6.26 11.02 9.24
C THR A 268 5.16 10.23 8.53
N GLN A 269 5.52 9.47 7.49
CA GLN A 269 4.62 8.57 6.78
C GLN A 269 5.36 7.28 6.40
N SER A 270 4.60 6.34 5.81
CA SER A 270 5.08 5.02 5.41
C SER A 270 6.40 5.07 4.64
N ILE A 271 7.37 4.31 5.12
CA ILE A 271 8.67 4.15 4.47
C ILE A 271 8.51 3.04 3.43
N LEU A 272 8.75 3.37 2.17
CA LEU A 272 8.46 2.48 1.03
C LEU A 272 9.67 1.68 0.58
N GLY A 273 10.88 2.10 0.97
CA GLY A 273 12.09 1.36 0.62
C GLY A 273 13.32 1.76 1.40
N LEU A 274 14.28 0.85 1.38
CA LEU A 274 15.55 0.89 2.09
C LEU A 274 16.69 0.51 1.13
N VAL A 275 17.83 1.19 1.24
CA VAL A 275 19.05 0.92 0.46
C VAL A 275 20.27 0.97 1.36
N ASP A 276 20.97 -0.16 1.51
CA ASP A 276 22.30 -0.21 2.13
C ASP A 276 23.32 0.43 1.18
N VAL A 277 23.66 1.70 1.42
CA VAL A 277 24.52 2.49 0.52
C VAL A 277 26.00 2.29 0.81
N ALA A 278 26.37 1.99 2.06
CA ALA A 278 27.71 1.60 2.48
C ALA A 278 27.61 0.85 3.82
N PRO A 279 28.65 0.12 4.26
CA PRO A 279 28.60 -0.60 5.52
C PRO A 279 28.21 0.29 6.71
N GLY A 280 27.02 0.07 7.28
CA GLY A 280 26.52 0.85 8.41
C GLY A 280 25.77 2.14 8.02
N GLU A 281 25.61 2.39 6.72
CA GLU A 281 24.93 3.57 6.17
C GLU A 281 23.72 3.14 5.34
N LEU A 282 22.54 3.58 5.76
CA LEU A 282 21.26 3.21 5.18
C LEU A 282 20.58 4.46 4.60
N VAL A 283 19.99 4.35 3.42
CA VAL A 283 19.07 5.36 2.89
C VAL A 283 17.65 4.81 2.91
N SER A 284 16.71 5.65 3.34
CA SER A 284 15.28 5.36 3.28
C SER A 284 14.54 6.43 2.50
N HIS A 285 13.39 6.05 1.94
CA HIS A 285 12.48 6.96 1.26
C HIS A 285 11.03 6.67 1.65
N SER A 286 10.20 7.72 1.67
CA SER A 286 8.86 7.64 2.26
C SER A 286 7.80 8.37 1.44
N ARG A 287 6.54 8.02 1.71
CA ARG A 287 5.36 8.78 1.26
C ARG A 287 5.37 10.23 1.75
N ASP A 288 6.11 10.54 2.81
CA ASP A 288 6.31 11.92 3.29
C ASP A 288 7.15 12.79 2.34
N ARG A 289 7.54 12.22 1.18
CA ARG A 289 8.28 12.88 0.10
C ARG A 289 9.72 13.23 0.46
N THR A 290 10.24 12.64 1.54
CA THR A 290 11.63 12.83 1.96
C THR A 290 12.47 11.58 1.70
N VAL A 291 13.76 11.83 1.48
CA VAL A 291 14.82 10.82 1.46
C VAL A 291 15.75 11.09 2.62
N ARG A 292 15.98 10.09 3.48
CA ARG A 292 16.82 10.21 4.68
C ARG A 292 18.01 9.27 4.62
N HIS A 293 19.11 9.72 5.19
CA HIS A 293 20.33 8.95 5.38
C HIS A 293 20.51 8.67 6.88
N TRP A 294 20.87 7.44 7.21
CA TRP A 294 20.98 6.93 8.58
C TRP A 294 22.35 6.32 8.82
N SER A 295 22.98 6.74 9.92
CA SER A 295 24.11 6.03 10.47
C SER A 295 23.62 5.00 11.47
N LEU A 296 23.75 3.71 11.14
CA LEU A 296 23.27 2.61 11.98
C LEU A 296 24.03 2.51 13.30
N ALA A 297 25.28 2.98 13.34
CA ALA A 297 26.09 2.99 14.56
C ALA A 297 25.58 4.00 15.60
N THR A 298 25.02 5.13 15.15
CA THR A 298 24.58 6.22 16.04
C THR A 298 23.06 6.33 16.16
N GLY A 299 22.32 5.66 15.27
CA GLY A 299 20.87 5.80 15.12
C GLY A 299 20.42 7.17 14.59
N LYS A 300 21.34 8.06 14.21
CA LYS A 300 21.02 9.42 13.77
C LYS A 300 20.65 9.45 12.28
N SER A 301 19.64 10.25 11.95
CA SER A 301 19.31 10.59 10.56
C SER A 301 19.69 12.02 10.19
N ARG A 302 19.87 12.22 8.88
CA ARG A 302 19.82 13.53 8.23
C ARG A 302 18.94 13.46 6.98
N LEU A 303 18.30 14.58 6.66
CA LEU A 303 17.59 14.75 5.39
C LEU A 303 18.62 14.79 4.24
N VAL A 304 18.40 13.98 3.21
CA VAL A 304 19.19 14.00 1.96
C VAL A 304 18.54 14.93 0.95
N GLY A 305 17.22 14.88 0.85
CA GLY A 305 16.46 15.78 0.00
C GLY A 305 14.96 15.49 0.02
N THR A 306 14.23 16.30 -0.74
CA THR A 306 12.78 16.21 -0.88
C THR A 306 12.39 16.01 -2.35
N SER A 307 11.21 15.44 -2.55
CA SER A 307 10.54 15.25 -3.84
C SER A 307 9.22 16.01 -3.85
N ASP A 308 8.74 16.39 -5.04
CA ASP A 308 7.45 17.06 -5.19
C ASP A 308 6.29 16.07 -4.96
N SER A 309 6.56 14.77 -5.16
CA SER A 309 5.63 13.65 -4.99
C SER A 309 6.22 12.53 -4.13
N ALA A 310 5.42 11.52 -3.77
CA ALA A 310 5.88 10.37 -3.00
C ALA A 310 7.05 9.65 -3.72
N VAL A 311 8.10 9.33 -2.97
CA VAL A 311 9.23 8.54 -3.49
C VAL A 311 8.88 7.06 -3.32
N LEU A 312 8.92 6.30 -4.41
CA LEU A 312 8.35 4.95 -4.49
C LEU A 312 9.41 3.85 -4.59
N SER A 313 10.57 4.18 -5.13
CA SER A 313 11.61 3.20 -5.43
C SER A 313 13.00 3.79 -5.30
N SER A 314 13.99 2.91 -5.11
CA SER A 314 15.38 3.31 -5.07
C SER A 314 16.34 2.16 -5.37
N ALA A 315 17.51 2.49 -5.91
CA ALA A 315 18.59 1.53 -6.17
C ALA A 315 19.97 2.13 -5.88
N LYS A 316 20.89 1.29 -5.40
CA LYS A 316 22.31 1.65 -5.23
C LYS A 316 23.02 1.60 -6.58
N LEU A 317 23.75 2.66 -6.94
CA LEU A 317 24.57 2.73 -8.17
C LEU A 317 26.07 2.52 -7.90
N GLY A 318 26.48 2.51 -6.63
CA GLY A 318 27.89 2.36 -6.21
C GLY A 318 28.60 3.70 -5.98
N ALA A 319 29.77 3.65 -5.34
CA ALA A 319 30.60 4.82 -5.01
C ALA A 319 29.83 5.95 -4.28
N GLY A 320 28.98 5.59 -3.31
CA GLY A 320 28.15 6.54 -2.57
C GLY A 320 27.00 7.16 -3.36
N ARG A 321 26.72 6.66 -4.57
CA ARG A 321 25.57 7.06 -5.39
C ARG A 321 24.41 6.10 -5.28
N PHE A 322 23.22 6.67 -5.35
CA PHE A 322 21.96 5.94 -5.46
C PHE A 322 20.97 6.74 -6.30
N VAL A 323 19.89 6.11 -6.72
CA VAL A 323 18.83 6.72 -7.52
C VAL A 323 17.49 6.46 -6.84
N THR A 324 16.58 7.42 -6.95
CA THR A 324 15.20 7.31 -6.46
C THR A 324 14.20 7.59 -7.57
N GLY A 325 13.07 6.90 -7.56
CA GLY A 325 11.95 7.09 -8.49
C GLY A 325 10.71 7.55 -7.74
N ALA A 326 9.95 8.47 -8.34
CA ALA A 326 8.82 9.12 -7.69
C ALA A 326 7.50 8.91 -8.45
N ALA A 327 6.38 9.25 -7.80
CA ALA A 327 5.04 9.12 -8.35
C ALA A 327 4.77 10.08 -9.53
N ASP A 328 5.49 11.19 -9.64
CA ASP A 328 5.42 12.13 -10.77
C ASP A 328 6.20 11.69 -12.03
N GLY A 329 6.71 10.46 -12.05
CA GLY A 329 7.47 9.93 -13.17
C GLY A 329 8.92 10.40 -13.22
N ARG A 330 9.40 11.17 -12.23
CA ARG A 330 10.81 11.59 -12.18
C ARG A 330 11.69 10.56 -11.50
N VAL A 331 12.94 10.56 -11.89
CA VAL A 331 14.04 9.95 -11.14
C VAL A 331 15.03 11.02 -10.68
N THR A 332 15.65 10.79 -9.53
CA THR A 332 16.74 11.64 -9.03
C THR A 332 17.94 10.77 -8.72
N VAL A 333 19.09 11.09 -9.33
CA VAL A 333 20.38 10.49 -8.99
C VAL A 333 21.04 11.34 -7.91
N TRP A 334 21.53 10.70 -6.86
CA TRP A 334 22.10 11.34 -5.68
C TRP A 334 23.55 10.92 -5.49
N ASN A 335 24.39 11.83 -5.02
CA ASN A 335 25.73 11.53 -4.55
C ASN A 335 25.86 11.96 -3.08
N LEU A 336 25.97 10.99 -2.17
CA LEU A 336 26.01 11.27 -0.73
C LEU A 336 27.27 12.01 -0.27
N ALA A 337 28.39 11.83 -0.97
CA ALA A 337 29.67 12.44 -0.61
C ALA A 337 29.73 13.92 -0.98
N THR A 338 29.18 14.28 -2.14
CA THR A 338 29.21 15.67 -2.64
C THR A 338 27.92 16.44 -2.37
N GLY A 339 26.82 15.75 -2.10
CA GLY A 339 25.48 16.34 -2.04
C GLY A 339 24.89 16.66 -3.42
N ALA A 340 25.58 16.34 -4.51
CA ALA A 340 25.10 16.59 -5.86
C ALA A 340 23.85 15.76 -6.18
N THR A 341 22.91 16.37 -6.94
CA THR A 341 21.69 15.70 -7.42
C THR A 341 21.46 15.97 -8.89
N ASP A 342 20.91 14.98 -9.60
CA ASP A 342 20.53 15.10 -11.00
C ASP A 342 19.09 14.56 -11.18
N ARG A 343 18.15 15.47 -11.42
CA ARG A 343 16.73 15.17 -11.61
C ARG A 343 16.42 15.00 -13.09
N ARG A 344 15.76 13.91 -13.45
CA ARG A 344 15.42 13.55 -14.84
C ARG A 344 13.94 13.19 -14.93
N GLN A 345 13.26 13.66 -15.99
CA GLN A 345 11.91 13.19 -16.31
C GLN A 345 12.02 11.82 -16.96
N ALA A 346 11.64 10.77 -16.23
CA ALA A 346 11.84 9.41 -16.70
C ALA A 346 10.62 8.84 -17.40
N HIS A 347 9.43 9.07 -16.84
CA HIS A 347 8.19 8.42 -17.26
C HIS A 347 7.02 9.40 -17.23
N ALA A 348 5.92 9.03 -17.88
CA ALA A 348 4.66 9.80 -17.80
C ALA A 348 3.82 9.43 -16.56
N CYS A 349 4.17 8.34 -15.89
CA CYS A 349 3.47 7.82 -14.72
C CYS A 349 4.46 7.37 -13.65
N TRP A 350 3.95 6.81 -12.56
CA TRP A 350 4.70 6.43 -11.37
C TRP A 350 5.88 5.51 -11.68
N VAL A 351 7.06 5.80 -11.13
CA VAL A 351 8.26 4.96 -11.25
C VAL A 351 8.31 3.94 -10.11
N TRP A 352 7.74 2.76 -10.35
CA TRP A 352 7.56 1.72 -9.33
C TRP A 352 8.84 1.00 -8.93
N ALA A 353 9.79 0.87 -9.84
CA ALA A 353 11.03 0.18 -9.53
C ALA A 353 12.22 0.68 -10.35
N ILE A 354 13.39 0.53 -9.75
CA ILE A 354 14.68 0.87 -10.35
C ILE A 354 15.64 -0.26 -10.02
N ALA A 355 16.44 -0.67 -11.00
CA ALA A 355 17.51 -1.64 -10.80
C ALA A 355 18.83 -1.11 -11.39
N PRO A 356 19.97 -1.30 -10.72
CA PRO A 356 21.26 -0.91 -11.28
C PRO A 356 21.60 -1.77 -12.49
N THR A 357 22.28 -1.19 -13.47
CA THR A 357 22.86 -1.92 -14.60
C THR A 357 24.39 -1.81 -14.54
N ALA A 358 25.08 -2.44 -15.49
CA ALA A 358 26.53 -2.36 -15.57
C ALA A 358 27.01 -0.92 -15.78
N LYS A 359 28.29 -0.68 -15.44
CA LYS A 359 28.99 0.60 -15.63
C LYS A 359 28.31 1.82 -14.95
N GLY A 360 27.51 1.57 -13.90
CA GLY A 360 26.85 2.61 -13.11
C GLY A 360 25.55 3.14 -13.70
N GLY A 361 25.06 2.56 -14.80
CA GLY A 361 23.73 2.84 -15.33
C GLY A 361 22.60 2.26 -14.48
N PHE A 362 21.37 2.44 -14.94
CA PHE A 362 20.20 1.86 -14.29
C PHE A 362 19.03 1.66 -15.27
N ALA A 363 18.10 0.80 -14.87
CA ALA A 363 16.85 0.55 -15.56
C ALA A 363 15.67 1.00 -14.69
N THR A 364 14.62 1.54 -15.29
CA THR A 364 13.40 1.99 -14.60
C THR A 364 12.18 1.25 -15.14
N ALA A 365 11.21 0.92 -14.29
CA ALA A 365 9.93 0.32 -14.66
C ALA A 365 8.77 1.15 -14.10
N SER A 366 7.75 1.41 -14.92
CA SER A 366 6.68 2.36 -14.60
C SER A 366 5.28 1.80 -14.87
N GLU A 367 4.29 2.43 -14.22
CA GLU A 367 2.87 2.24 -14.54
C GLU A 367 2.54 2.56 -15.99
N ASP A 368 3.33 3.39 -16.68
CA ASP A 368 3.14 3.71 -18.10
C ASP A 368 3.40 2.53 -19.05
N GLY A 369 3.84 1.39 -18.50
CA GLY A 369 4.07 0.14 -19.19
C GLY A 369 5.44 -0.01 -19.83
N THR A 370 6.31 0.99 -19.64
CA THR A 370 7.63 1.00 -20.26
C THR A 370 8.74 0.66 -19.26
N VAL A 371 9.73 -0.08 -19.76
CA VAL A 371 11.06 -0.21 -19.17
C VAL A 371 12.00 0.74 -19.90
N ARG A 372 12.78 1.55 -19.17
CA ARG A 372 13.76 2.47 -19.77
C ARG A 372 15.16 2.24 -19.23
N LEU A 373 16.15 2.30 -20.11
CA LEU A 373 17.57 2.20 -19.76
C LEU A 373 18.23 3.58 -19.75
N TRP A 374 19.10 3.77 -18.76
CA TRP A 374 19.77 5.03 -18.47
C TRP A 374 21.26 4.82 -18.28
N GLN A 375 22.06 5.70 -18.89
CA GLN A 375 23.50 5.76 -18.66
C GLN A 375 23.85 6.90 -17.68
N PRO A 376 24.98 6.81 -16.95
CA PRO A 376 25.36 7.81 -15.95
C PRO A 376 25.47 9.23 -16.52
N GLU A 377 26.13 9.36 -17.68
CA GLU A 377 26.49 10.65 -18.28
C GLU A 377 25.39 11.22 -19.19
N GLU A 378 24.45 10.38 -19.62
CA GLU A 378 23.36 10.78 -20.50
C GLU A 378 22.16 11.23 -19.68
N ARG A 379 21.61 12.40 -20.00
CA ARG A 379 20.39 12.91 -19.34
C ARG A 379 19.12 12.25 -19.83
N ASP A 380 19.09 11.87 -21.10
CA ASP A 380 17.94 11.22 -21.72
C ASP A 380 18.03 9.71 -21.59
N CYS A 381 16.89 9.02 -21.70
CA CYS A 381 16.89 7.56 -21.72
C CYS A 381 17.47 7.05 -23.04
N VAL A 382 18.30 6.02 -22.96
CA VAL A 382 19.02 5.46 -24.12
C VAL A 382 18.13 4.50 -24.91
N GLN A 383 17.32 3.73 -24.19
CA GLN A 383 16.41 2.74 -24.78
C GLN A 383 15.11 2.66 -24.00
N VAL A 384 14.03 2.34 -24.71
CA VAL A 384 12.68 2.17 -24.17
C VAL A 384 12.10 0.89 -24.74
N LEU A 385 11.51 0.06 -23.89
CA LEU A 385 10.71 -1.10 -24.29
C LEU A 385 9.33 -0.97 -23.66
N ASP A 386 8.29 -0.94 -24.49
CA ASP A 386 6.90 -0.95 -24.06
C ASP A 386 6.42 -2.41 -23.96
N LEU A 387 5.98 -2.83 -22.77
CA LEU A 387 5.41 -4.15 -22.51
C LEU A 387 3.87 -4.16 -22.59
N GLY A 388 3.26 -3.02 -22.88
CA GLY A 388 1.82 -2.84 -23.09
C GLY A 388 0.97 -2.98 -21.82
N ARG A 389 1.59 -2.94 -20.64
CA ARG A 389 0.93 -3.21 -19.35
C ARG A 389 1.64 -2.52 -18.18
N PRO A 390 0.92 -2.05 -17.14
CA PRO A 390 1.55 -1.38 -16.00
C PRO A 390 2.55 -2.28 -15.25
N LEU A 391 3.73 -1.74 -14.97
CA LEU A 391 4.82 -2.45 -14.31
C LEU A 391 4.86 -2.11 -12.81
N ARG A 392 5.36 -3.04 -11.99
CA ARG A 392 5.33 -2.96 -10.52
C ARG A 392 6.68 -3.17 -9.86
N THR A 393 7.54 -3.98 -10.46
CA THR A 393 8.83 -4.33 -9.84
C THR A 393 9.88 -4.64 -10.89
N LEU A 394 11.14 -4.46 -10.53
CA LEU A 394 12.29 -4.61 -11.41
C LEU A 394 13.50 -5.06 -10.59
N ALA A 395 14.21 -6.08 -11.08
CA ALA A 395 15.51 -6.46 -10.59
C ALA A 395 16.47 -6.72 -11.74
N SER A 396 17.76 -6.57 -11.47
CA SER A 396 18.83 -6.88 -12.41
C SER A 396 19.71 -8.00 -11.87
N TRP A 397 20.19 -8.82 -12.78
CA TRP A 397 21.33 -9.71 -12.60
C TRP A 397 22.44 -9.23 -13.50
N ILE A 398 23.61 -8.93 -12.92
CA ILE A 398 24.80 -8.52 -13.66
C ILE A 398 25.82 -9.65 -13.51
N ASP A 399 26.21 -10.27 -14.61
CA ASP A 399 27.21 -11.33 -14.57
C ASP A 399 28.65 -10.79 -14.53
N ALA A 400 29.63 -11.69 -14.42
CA ALA A 400 31.04 -11.33 -14.30
C ALA A 400 31.59 -10.55 -15.51
N ASN A 401 30.93 -10.66 -16.67
CA ASN A 401 31.31 -9.94 -17.89
C ASN A 401 30.60 -8.58 -18.00
N GLY A 402 29.72 -8.26 -17.05
CA GLY A 402 28.90 -7.06 -17.07
C GLY A 402 27.62 -7.18 -17.89
N SER A 403 27.29 -8.37 -18.40
CA SER A 403 26.02 -8.57 -19.12
C SER A 403 24.86 -8.51 -18.14
N VAL A 404 23.80 -7.79 -18.52
CA VAL A 404 22.65 -7.53 -17.63
C VAL A 404 21.40 -8.23 -18.15
N THR A 405 20.82 -9.06 -17.28
CA THR A 405 19.46 -9.59 -17.41
C THR A 405 18.54 -8.84 -16.45
N LEU A 406 17.39 -8.40 -16.92
CA LEU A 406 16.34 -7.80 -16.09
C LEU A 406 15.20 -8.79 -15.87
N ALA A 407 14.60 -8.76 -14.69
CA ALA A 407 13.31 -9.38 -14.41
C ALA A 407 12.33 -8.27 -14.02
N VAL A 408 11.17 -8.23 -14.68
CA VAL A 408 10.17 -7.16 -14.51
C VAL A 408 8.83 -7.77 -14.18
N GLY A 409 8.27 -7.45 -13.03
CA GLY A 409 6.94 -7.90 -12.65
C GLY A 409 5.86 -6.86 -13.00
N ASP A 410 4.72 -7.32 -13.48
CA ASP A 410 3.60 -6.48 -13.90
C ASP A 410 2.38 -6.55 -12.95
N LEU A 411 1.36 -5.77 -13.28
CA LEU A 411 0.09 -5.72 -12.55
C LEU A 411 -0.78 -6.98 -12.73
N ASP A 412 -0.60 -7.74 -13.80
CA ASP A 412 -1.41 -8.92 -14.11
C ASP A 412 -0.83 -10.20 -13.50
N GLY A 413 0.37 -10.12 -12.91
CA GLY A 413 1.06 -11.23 -12.27
C GLY A 413 2.10 -11.92 -13.14
N ALA A 414 2.43 -11.35 -14.30
CA ALA A 414 3.50 -11.86 -15.14
C ALA A 414 4.88 -11.30 -14.74
N VAL A 415 5.92 -12.08 -15.01
CA VAL A 415 7.32 -11.67 -14.90
C VAL A 415 7.99 -11.79 -16.26
N HIS A 416 8.48 -10.66 -16.78
CA HIS A 416 9.16 -10.53 -18.07
C HIS A 416 10.67 -10.56 -17.84
N LEU A 417 11.37 -11.45 -18.53
CA LEU A 417 12.83 -11.48 -18.55
C LEU A 417 13.33 -10.70 -19.77
N LEU A 418 14.24 -9.76 -19.56
CA LEU A 418 14.76 -8.91 -20.62
C LEU A 418 16.29 -9.00 -20.71
N ALA A 419 16.82 -8.98 -21.93
CA ALA A 419 18.22 -8.65 -22.17
C ALA A 419 18.35 -7.14 -22.35
N THR A 420 19.52 -6.60 -22.00
CA THR A 420 19.87 -5.19 -22.25
C THR A 420 20.84 -5.02 -23.42
N GLU A 421 21.48 -6.11 -23.86
CA GLU A 421 22.47 -6.11 -24.94
C GLU A 421 22.10 -7.16 -26.02
N PRO A 422 22.29 -6.85 -27.32
CA PRO A 422 22.74 -5.55 -27.85
C PRO A 422 21.69 -4.44 -27.74
N MET A 423 20.44 -4.80 -27.43
CA MET A 423 19.35 -3.87 -27.17
C MET A 423 18.38 -4.45 -26.15
N LEU A 424 17.57 -3.58 -25.55
CA LEU A 424 16.52 -3.92 -24.61
C LEU A 424 15.45 -4.73 -25.32
N ALA A 425 15.38 -6.02 -25.01
CA ALA A 425 14.49 -6.97 -25.68
C ALA A 425 13.94 -8.01 -24.71
N LEU A 426 12.69 -8.41 -24.96
CA LEU A 426 12.02 -9.50 -24.25
C LEU A 426 12.65 -10.84 -24.60
N LEU A 427 13.02 -11.61 -23.58
CA LEU A 427 13.58 -12.96 -23.69
C LEU A 427 12.53 -14.03 -23.41
N ASP A 428 11.78 -13.86 -22.31
CA ASP A 428 10.77 -14.80 -21.85
C ASP A 428 9.74 -14.09 -20.97
N CYS A 429 8.59 -14.73 -20.74
CA CYS A 429 7.56 -14.29 -19.83
C CYS A 429 7.01 -15.47 -19.02
N LEU A 430 6.88 -15.29 -17.72
CA LEU A 430 6.38 -16.28 -16.77
C LEU A 430 5.07 -15.80 -16.17
N ALA A 431 4.03 -16.62 -16.17
CA ALA A 431 2.81 -16.36 -15.39
C ALA A 431 3.11 -16.70 -13.92
N ALA A 432 3.57 -15.70 -13.15
CA ALA A 432 4.16 -15.92 -11.85
C ALA A 432 3.14 -15.90 -10.70
N HIS A 433 2.20 -14.98 -10.75
CA HIS A 433 1.21 -14.73 -9.70
C HIS A 433 -0.18 -14.55 -10.29
N ASP A 434 -1.21 -14.79 -9.48
CA ASP A 434 -2.57 -14.36 -9.81
C ASP A 434 -2.71 -12.90 -9.38
N GLY A 435 -2.43 -11.94 -10.25
CA GLY A 435 -2.40 -10.49 -9.94
C GLY A 435 -1.05 -9.93 -9.48
N PRO A 436 -0.98 -8.67 -9.01
CA PRO A 436 0.24 -7.87 -9.14
C PRO A 436 1.49 -8.48 -8.49
N VAL A 437 2.60 -8.49 -9.22
CA VAL A 437 3.90 -8.90 -8.70
C VAL A 437 4.51 -7.74 -7.91
N ARG A 438 4.66 -7.90 -6.59
CA ARG A 438 5.15 -6.86 -5.68
C ARG A 438 6.67 -6.80 -5.63
N ARG A 439 7.33 -7.96 -5.71
CA ARG A 439 8.79 -8.03 -5.75
C ARG A 439 9.27 -9.12 -6.68
N VAL A 440 10.33 -8.82 -7.42
CA VAL A 440 11.21 -9.79 -8.06
C VAL A 440 12.64 -9.59 -7.56
N ARG A 441 13.38 -10.67 -7.32
CA ARG A 441 14.81 -10.64 -7.00
C ARG A 441 15.52 -11.85 -7.58
N PHE A 442 16.71 -11.65 -8.12
CA PHE A 442 17.58 -12.77 -8.45
C PHE A 442 18.21 -13.33 -7.18
N GLU A 443 18.06 -14.64 -6.99
CA GLU A 443 18.82 -15.41 -6.00
C GLU A 443 20.16 -15.86 -6.62
N ALA A 444 20.12 -16.28 -7.89
CA ALA A 444 21.26 -16.63 -8.71
C ALA A 444 20.93 -16.40 -10.19
N ARG A 445 21.91 -16.54 -11.10
CA ARG A 445 21.75 -16.35 -12.55
C ARG A 445 20.49 -16.99 -13.15
N HIS A 446 20.10 -18.16 -12.64
CA HIS A 446 18.97 -18.95 -13.13
C HIS A 446 17.86 -19.15 -12.09
N MET A 447 17.96 -18.47 -10.95
CA MET A 447 17.00 -18.60 -9.85
C MET A 447 16.42 -17.24 -9.48
N LEU A 448 15.08 -17.15 -9.48
CA LEU A 448 14.34 -15.93 -9.19
C LEU A 448 13.40 -16.14 -8.01
N LEU A 449 13.32 -15.15 -7.13
CA LEU A 449 12.32 -15.05 -6.08
C LEU A 449 11.28 -14.02 -6.48
N THR A 450 10.02 -14.36 -6.28
CA THR A 450 8.89 -13.48 -6.57
C THR A 450 7.91 -13.48 -5.41
N CYS A 451 7.27 -12.34 -5.15
CA CYS A 451 6.12 -12.28 -4.26
C CYS A 451 5.07 -11.32 -4.81
N GLY A 452 3.81 -11.55 -4.46
CA GLY A 452 2.70 -10.83 -5.08
C GLY A 452 1.47 -10.67 -4.19
N GLU A 453 0.45 -10.06 -4.78
CA GLU A 453 -0.84 -9.81 -4.14
C GLU A 453 -1.71 -11.07 -4.00
N ASP A 454 -1.27 -12.20 -4.56
CA ASP A 454 -1.81 -13.52 -4.23
C ASP A 454 -1.35 -14.02 -2.87
N GLY A 455 -0.55 -13.24 -2.14
CA GLY A 455 -0.04 -13.56 -0.82
C GLY A 455 1.09 -14.58 -0.85
N PHE A 456 1.45 -15.13 -2.02
CA PHE A 456 2.47 -16.16 -2.13
C PHE A 456 3.86 -15.57 -2.34
N VAL A 457 4.84 -16.31 -1.83
CA VAL A 457 6.26 -16.15 -2.11
C VAL A 457 6.69 -17.38 -2.91
N LYS A 458 7.26 -17.18 -4.09
CA LYS A 458 7.61 -18.24 -5.03
C LYS A 458 9.08 -18.18 -5.43
N ARG A 459 9.66 -19.35 -5.66
CA ARG A 459 11.02 -19.53 -6.19
C ARG A 459 10.96 -20.21 -7.54
N TRP A 460 11.69 -19.68 -8.52
CA TRP A 460 11.63 -20.08 -9.92
C TRP A 460 12.98 -20.55 -10.42
N ASN A 461 12.99 -21.66 -11.13
CA ASN A 461 14.08 -22.06 -12.00
C ASN A 461 13.77 -21.55 -13.42
N LEU A 462 14.58 -20.60 -13.91
CA LEU A 462 14.30 -19.91 -15.17
C LEU A 462 14.42 -20.86 -16.38
N PRO A 463 15.47 -21.69 -16.53
CA PRO A 463 15.58 -22.63 -17.65
C PRO A 463 14.41 -23.62 -17.76
N SER A 464 13.94 -24.19 -16.64
CA SER A 464 12.82 -25.13 -16.67
C SER A 464 11.44 -24.47 -16.61
N ARG A 465 11.40 -23.14 -16.36
CA ARG A 465 10.18 -22.35 -16.13
C ARG A 465 9.31 -22.91 -15.00
N GLN A 466 9.91 -23.65 -14.07
CA GLN A 466 9.22 -24.23 -12.92
C GLN A 466 9.31 -23.28 -11.72
N GLY A 467 8.14 -22.94 -11.16
CA GLY A 467 7.99 -22.17 -9.93
C GLY A 467 7.41 -23.03 -8.81
N VAL A 468 7.95 -22.91 -7.60
CA VAL A 468 7.42 -23.52 -6.38
C VAL A 468 7.06 -22.44 -5.38
N SER A 469 5.93 -22.61 -4.69
CA SER A 469 5.61 -21.78 -3.52
C SER A 469 6.52 -22.16 -2.37
N ILE A 470 7.19 -21.17 -1.78
CA ILE A 470 8.11 -21.34 -0.65
C ILE A 470 7.59 -20.69 0.63
N GLY A 471 6.49 -19.96 0.55
CA GLY A 471 5.88 -19.27 1.68
C GLY A 471 4.62 -18.50 1.29
N SER A 472 3.87 -18.06 2.28
CA SER A 472 2.69 -17.22 2.09
C SER A 472 2.46 -16.26 3.25
N HIS A 473 1.70 -15.20 2.98
CA HIS A 473 1.20 -14.22 3.93
C HIS A 473 -0.34 -14.25 3.96
N ASP A 474 -0.93 -13.84 5.07
CA ASP A 474 -2.41 -13.72 5.22
C ASP A 474 -2.98 -12.56 4.37
N ASN A 475 -2.09 -11.70 3.86
CA ASN A 475 -2.38 -10.61 2.94
C ASN A 475 -1.25 -10.51 1.90
N PHE A 476 -1.17 -9.44 1.12
CA PHE A 476 -0.17 -9.26 0.08
C PHE A 476 1.25 -9.43 0.62
N ALA A 477 2.04 -10.27 -0.04
CA ALA A 477 3.47 -10.36 0.19
C ALA A 477 4.16 -9.21 -0.57
N THR A 478 5.01 -8.44 0.10
CA THR A 478 5.54 -7.17 -0.40
C THR A 478 7.01 -7.19 -0.77
N ASP A 479 7.83 -7.94 -0.04
CA ASP A 479 9.25 -8.12 -0.31
C ASP A 479 9.68 -9.53 0.09
N VAL A 480 10.79 -9.98 -0.50
CA VAL A 480 11.44 -11.25 -0.20
C VAL A 480 12.94 -11.09 -0.39
N LEU A 481 13.73 -11.69 0.50
CA LEU A 481 15.19 -11.73 0.44
C LEU A 481 15.68 -13.17 0.62
N PRO A 482 16.71 -13.59 -0.13
CA PRO A 482 17.46 -14.80 0.23
C PRO A 482 18.27 -14.56 1.50
N THR A 483 18.42 -15.58 2.34
CA THR A 483 19.34 -15.59 3.46
C THR A 483 20.66 -16.24 3.06
N ARG A 484 21.73 -15.92 3.79
CA ARG A 484 23.04 -16.56 3.59
C ARG A 484 23.04 -18.05 3.96
N SER A 485 22.11 -18.48 4.80
CA SER A 485 21.96 -19.89 5.20
C SER A 485 21.16 -20.73 4.19
N GLY A 486 20.75 -20.14 3.05
CA GLY A 486 20.00 -20.85 2.01
C GLY A 486 18.47 -20.86 2.21
N GLY A 487 17.96 -20.11 3.18
CA GLY A 487 16.53 -19.86 3.37
C GLY A 487 16.10 -18.52 2.76
N TRP A 488 14.90 -18.06 3.12
CA TRP A 488 14.34 -16.80 2.65
C TRP A 488 13.64 -16.06 3.78
N ILE A 489 13.58 -14.74 3.69
CA ILE A 489 12.79 -13.90 4.58
C ILE A 489 11.83 -13.10 3.71
N SER A 490 10.54 -13.09 4.06
CA SER A 490 9.55 -12.25 3.40
C SER A 490 8.80 -11.37 4.39
N CYS A 491 8.12 -10.37 3.87
CA CYS A 491 7.23 -9.53 4.65
C CYS A 491 5.96 -9.19 3.86
N GLY A 492 4.93 -8.70 4.56
CA GLY A 492 3.63 -8.44 3.92
C GLY A 492 2.76 -7.37 4.56
N TYR A 493 1.57 -7.22 3.98
CA TYR A 493 0.50 -6.32 4.45
C TYR A 493 -0.15 -6.81 5.76
N ASP A 494 0.08 -8.06 6.14
CA ASP A 494 -0.27 -8.59 7.45
C ASP A 494 0.61 -8.04 8.60
N GLY A 495 1.63 -7.24 8.26
CA GLY A 495 2.57 -6.65 9.21
C GLY A 495 3.61 -7.63 9.75
N ARG A 496 3.68 -8.83 9.19
CA ARG A 496 4.60 -9.88 9.62
C ARG A 496 5.85 -9.93 8.76
N ILE A 497 6.94 -10.37 9.40
CA ILE A 497 8.17 -10.81 8.75
C ILE A 497 8.29 -12.30 9.03
N LEU A 498 8.40 -13.11 7.99
CA LEU A 498 8.41 -14.57 8.06
C LEU A 498 9.74 -15.11 7.54
N VAL A 499 10.24 -16.17 8.16
CA VAL A 499 11.40 -16.93 7.70
C VAL A 499 10.92 -18.21 7.05
N HIS A 500 11.44 -18.51 5.87
CA HIS A 500 11.10 -19.66 5.04
C HIS A 500 12.34 -20.51 4.77
N GLY A 501 12.15 -21.81 4.60
CA GLY A 501 13.23 -22.79 4.39
C GLY A 501 13.56 -23.57 5.66
N ASP A 502 14.22 -24.71 5.49
CA ASP A 502 14.52 -25.63 6.59
C ASP A 502 15.41 -24.94 7.64
N LYS A 503 14.85 -24.73 8.82
CA LYS A 503 15.64 -24.89 10.04
C LYS A 503 16.02 -26.37 10.02
N GLY A 504 17.26 -26.65 9.62
CA GLY A 504 17.78 -28.01 9.58
C GLY A 504 17.53 -28.80 10.86
#